data_AF-A0A010ZP96-F1
#
_entry.id   AF-A0A010ZP96-F1
#
_cell.length_a   1.000
_cell.length_b   1.000
_cell.length_c   1.000
_cell.angle_alpha   90.00
_cell.angle_beta   90.00
_cell.angle_gamma   90.00
#
_symmetry.space_group_name_H-M   'P 1'
#
loop_
_entity.id
_entity.type
_entity.pdbx_description
1 polymer ?
#
loop_
_entity_poly.entity_id
_entity_poly.type
_entity_poly.pdbx_seq_one_letter_code
_entity_poly.pdbx_strand_id
1 'polypeptide(L)'
;MLGTHDWRMTLWQIRTVVDDEPGRLAALAGSLGELSVNILSVQVHPVVAGAVDDFVADAPASLTAEDLAAAVAAGGGRRAVVRPADVHGLADPPTRALQLAARLVRDPESLPLALSELLDGGAVEWSPAGVPVPDEGELQLRDPRGGSLRVVRMDSRLTPSEAARAHALADLATVLAAAPEGAVTWRRASAADVDEIAAMHDRCSDETRFRRYHSGLTRIPRRQLARLVNPRLGVALVGEVDGAIVAMGNLMWCGAADATPAELGLLVEDAWQSRGLGTAVTRRLLAAAVDAECDRIHAMVRPDNVPMLRLLAGLGLPTHRHWEDGTLTVTVDLAAKIDEGVASSLGQ
;
A
#
# COMPACT_ATOMS: atom_id res chain seq x y z
N MET A 1 19.80 -54.99 -0.47
CA MET A 1 20.23 -54.06 -1.54
C MET A 1 19.08 -53.08 -1.75
N LEU A 2 18.97 -52.08 -0.88
CA LEU A 2 17.90 -51.07 -0.95
C LEU A 2 18.41 -49.94 -1.83
N GLY A 3 17.89 -49.85 -3.04
CA GLY A 3 18.22 -48.79 -3.99
C GLY A 3 17.69 -47.46 -3.44
N THR A 4 18.61 -46.55 -3.13
CA THR A 4 18.33 -45.14 -2.87
C THR A 4 17.70 -44.54 -4.13
N HIS A 5 16.37 -44.48 -4.19
CA HIS A 5 15.69 -43.65 -5.18
C HIS A 5 15.93 -42.21 -4.78
N ASP A 6 16.63 -41.46 -5.61
CA ASP A 6 16.80 -40.02 -5.46
C ASP A 6 15.43 -39.39 -5.79
N TRP A 7 14.59 -39.13 -4.78
CA TRP A 7 13.32 -38.41 -4.95
C TRP A 7 13.59 -36.93 -5.16
N ARG A 8 14.30 -36.61 -6.25
CA ARG A 8 14.35 -35.25 -6.76
C ARG A 8 13.05 -34.98 -7.47
N MET A 9 12.35 -33.99 -6.92
CA MET A 9 11.04 -33.54 -7.33
C MET A 9 11.21 -32.18 -8.00
N THR A 10 10.56 -31.99 -9.15
CA THR A 10 10.67 -30.77 -9.97
C THR A 10 9.31 -30.13 -10.09
N LEU A 11 9.24 -28.83 -9.83
CA LEU A 11 8.02 -28.05 -9.98
C LEU A 11 7.79 -27.67 -11.45
N TRP A 12 6.56 -27.84 -11.91
CA TRP A 12 6.11 -27.55 -13.26
C TRP A 12 4.85 -26.69 -13.24
N GLN A 13 4.78 -25.74 -14.16
CA GLN A 13 3.53 -25.10 -14.55
C GLN A 13 3.02 -25.78 -15.82
N ILE A 14 1.77 -26.23 -15.80
CA ILE A 14 1.11 -26.88 -16.92
C ILE A 14 -0.15 -26.11 -17.23
N ARG A 15 -0.25 -25.55 -18.43
CA ARG A 15 -1.45 -24.86 -18.90
C ARG A 15 -2.05 -25.60 -20.09
N THR A 16 -3.35 -25.86 -20.08
CA THR A 16 -4.01 -26.63 -21.15
C THR A 16 -5.47 -26.22 -21.32
N VAL A 17 -6.03 -26.42 -22.50
CA VAL A 17 -7.45 -26.23 -22.78
C VAL A 17 -8.18 -27.55 -22.60
N VAL A 18 -9.19 -27.57 -21.74
CA VAL A 18 -10.04 -28.72 -21.46
C VAL A 18 -11.47 -28.37 -21.87
N ASP A 19 -12.22 -29.33 -22.39
CA ASP A 19 -13.64 -29.11 -22.68
C ASP A 19 -14.42 -28.92 -21.37
N ASP A 20 -15.35 -27.97 -21.36
CA ASP A 20 -16.16 -27.63 -20.17
C ASP A 20 -17.32 -28.63 -20.01
N GLU A 21 -16.96 -29.89 -19.72
CA GLU A 21 -17.88 -30.99 -19.49
C GLU A 21 -17.55 -31.71 -18.17
N PRO A 22 -18.57 -32.23 -17.43
CA PRO A 22 -18.34 -32.99 -16.22
C PRO A 22 -17.37 -34.16 -16.43
N GLY A 23 -16.37 -34.28 -15.54
CA GLY A 23 -15.41 -35.38 -15.52
C GLY A 23 -14.15 -35.19 -16.38
N ARG A 24 -14.06 -34.13 -17.20
CA ARG A 24 -12.87 -33.87 -18.02
C ARG A 24 -11.62 -33.55 -17.18
N LEU A 25 -11.77 -32.67 -16.19
CA LEU A 25 -10.69 -32.39 -15.25
C LEU A 25 -10.26 -33.64 -14.46
N ALA A 26 -11.20 -34.53 -14.14
CA ALA A 26 -10.89 -35.78 -13.44
C ALA A 26 -10.09 -36.76 -14.32
N ALA A 27 -10.41 -36.86 -15.60
CA ALA A 27 -9.65 -37.66 -16.57
C ALA A 27 -8.23 -37.11 -16.75
N LEU A 28 -8.10 -35.78 -16.82
CA LEU A 28 -6.79 -35.11 -16.91
C LEU A 28 -5.94 -35.34 -15.66
N ALA A 29 -6.52 -35.14 -14.46
CA ALA A 29 -5.83 -35.40 -13.20
C ALA A 29 -5.46 -36.88 -13.05
N GLY A 30 -6.30 -37.80 -13.51
CA GLY A 30 -6.03 -39.23 -13.54
C GLY A 30 -4.82 -39.57 -14.40
N SER A 31 -4.74 -39.03 -15.62
CA SER A 31 -3.62 -39.27 -16.53
C SER A 31 -2.28 -38.74 -15.99
N LEU A 32 -2.28 -37.58 -15.34
CA LEU A 32 -1.10 -37.07 -14.62
C LEU A 32 -0.73 -37.97 -13.42
N GLY A 33 -1.73 -38.46 -12.70
CA GLY A 33 -1.55 -39.36 -11.56
C GLY A 33 -0.89 -40.70 -11.92
N GLU A 34 -1.12 -41.23 -13.12
CA GLU A 34 -0.44 -42.43 -13.63
C GLU A 34 1.08 -42.27 -13.72
N LEU A 35 1.56 -41.03 -13.89
CA LEU A 35 2.98 -40.68 -13.90
C LEU A 35 3.51 -40.25 -12.52
N SER A 36 2.73 -40.44 -11.45
CA SER A 36 3.06 -39.97 -10.10
C SER A 36 3.25 -38.45 -10.00
N VAL A 37 2.56 -37.69 -10.86
CA VAL A 37 2.53 -36.22 -10.79
C VAL A 37 1.54 -35.78 -9.72
N ASN A 38 1.99 -34.94 -8.80
CA ASN A 38 1.19 -34.39 -7.71
C ASN A 38 0.77 -32.96 -8.03
N ILE A 39 -0.53 -32.71 -8.20
CA ILE A 39 -1.07 -31.37 -8.48
C ILE A 39 -1.14 -30.59 -7.16
N LEU A 40 -0.40 -29.48 -7.08
CA LEU A 40 -0.29 -28.63 -5.90
C LEU A 40 -1.30 -27.48 -5.91
N SER A 41 -1.62 -26.95 -7.09
CA SER A 41 -2.64 -25.93 -7.26
C SER A 41 -3.32 -26.06 -8.63
N VAL A 42 -4.57 -25.60 -8.70
CA VAL A 42 -5.37 -25.57 -9.93
C VAL A 42 -6.08 -24.23 -10.02
N GLN A 43 -5.97 -23.59 -11.19
CA GLN A 43 -6.82 -22.45 -11.57
C GLN A 43 -7.56 -22.81 -12.85
N VAL A 44 -8.85 -22.53 -12.85
CA VAL A 44 -9.72 -22.79 -14.01
C VAL A 44 -10.19 -21.44 -14.54
N HIS A 45 -9.94 -21.19 -15.83
CA HIS A 45 -10.33 -19.96 -16.51
C HIS A 45 -11.33 -20.27 -17.62
N PRO A 46 -12.62 -19.93 -17.46
CA PRO A 46 -13.62 -20.16 -18.50
C PRO A 46 -13.30 -19.38 -19.78
N VAL A 47 -13.39 -20.05 -20.93
CA VAL A 47 -13.20 -19.47 -22.26
C VAL A 47 -14.29 -19.96 -23.24
N VAL A 48 -14.49 -19.29 -24.37
CA VAL A 48 -15.52 -19.68 -25.35
C VAL A 48 -15.31 -21.10 -25.90
N ALA A 49 -14.08 -21.61 -25.89
CA ALA A 49 -13.72 -22.93 -26.41
C ALA A 49 -13.56 -24.03 -25.34
N GLY A 50 -14.02 -23.80 -24.10
CA GLY A 50 -13.89 -24.71 -22.96
C GLY A 50 -13.40 -24.00 -21.70
N ALA A 51 -12.51 -24.62 -20.94
CA ALA A 51 -11.79 -24.00 -19.84
C ALA A 51 -10.28 -24.06 -20.11
N VAL A 52 -9.55 -23.01 -19.75
CA VAL A 52 -8.10 -23.07 -19.64
C VAL A 52 -7.78 -23.43 -18.20
N ASP A 53 -7.23 -24.62 -18.01
CA ASP A 53 -6.77 -25.10 -16.72
C ASP A 53 -5.28 -24.82 -16.59
N ASP A 54 -4.90 -24.26 -15.45
CA ASP A 54 -3.52 -23.89 -15.12
C ASP A 54 -3.12 -24.58 -13.80
N PHE A 55 -2.17 -25.49 -13.90
CA PHE A 55 -1.71 -26.35 -12.82
C PHE A 55 -0.31 -25.95 -12.38
N VAL A 56 -0.09 -25.92 -11.07
CA VAL A 56 1.25 -26.13 -10.53
C VAL A 56 1.32 -27.55 -10.04
N ALA A 57 2.30 -28.32 -10.52
CA ALA A 57 2.47 -29.70 -10.17
C ALA A 57 3.91 -30.02 -9.81
N ASP A 58 4.07 -30.96 -8.89
CA ASP A 58 5.33 -31.61 -8.60
C ASP A 58 5.40 -32.94 -9.36
N ALA A 59 6.51 -33.18 -10.05
CA ALA A 59 6.73 -34.37 -10.85
C ALA A 59 8.11 -34.99 -10.54
N PRO A 60 8.25 -36.33 -10.65
CA PRO A 60 9.55 -36.99 -10.60
C PRO A 60 10.57 -36.35 -11.56
N ALA A 61 11.80 -36.11 -11.11
CA ALA A 61 12.85 -35.45 -11.93
C ALA A 61 13.24 -36.19 -13.20
N SER A 62 12.82 -37.45 -13.37
CA SER A 62 12.97 -38.20 -14.61
C SER A 62 12.00 -37.76 -15.71
N LEU A 63 10.89 -37.10 -15.37
CA LEU A 63 9.89 -36.66 -16.33
C LEU A 63 10.30 -35.34 -17.00
N THR A 64 10.10 -35.29 -18.31
CA THR A 64 10.36 -34.11 -19.13
C THR A 64 9.07 -33.33 -19.40
N ALA A 65 9.22 -32.11 -19.93
CA ALA A 65 8.07 -31.32 -20.40
C ALA A 65 7.26 -32.05 -21.48
N GLU A 66 7.90 -32.87 -22.31
CA GLU A 66 7.25 -33.63 -23.37
C GLU A 66 6.41 -34.79 -22.80
N ASP A 67 6.93 -35.50 -21.78
CA ASP A 67 6.18 -36.55 -21.08
C ASP A 67 4.92 -35.99 -20.42
N LEU A 68 5.04 -34.83 -19.76
CA LEU A 68 3.92 -34.13 -19.14
C LEU A 68 2.91 -33.64 -20.18
N ALA A 69 3.37 -33.08 -21.29
CA ALA A 69 2.49 -32.66 -22.38
C ALA A 69 1.74 -33.84 -23.02
N ALA A 70 2.40 -34.99 -23.18
CA ALA A 70 1.80 -36.22 -23.68
C ALA A 70 0.73 -36.76 -22.72
N ALA A 71 1.00 -36.75 -21.41
CA ALA A 71 0.01 -37.12 -20.39
C ALA A 71 -1.20 -36.18 -20.40
N VAL A 72 -0.97 -34.87 -20.50
CA VAL A 72 -2.06 -33.89 -20.62
C VAL A 72 -2.92 -34.18 -21.85
N ALA A 73 -2.31 -34.50 -23.00
CA ALA A 73 -3.03 -34.84 -24.21
C ALA A 73 -3.83 -36.15 -24.07
N ALA A 74 -3.26 -37.18 -23.43
CA ALA A 74 -3.96 -38.43 -23.13
C ALA A 74 -5.16 -38.22 -22.20
N GLY A 75 -5.04 -37.29 -21.24
CA GLY A 75 -6.12 -36.82 -20.36
C GLY A 75 -7.18 -35.95 -21.04
N GLY A 76 -7.04 -35.65 -22.34
CA GLY A 76 -7.99 -34.85 -23.11
C GLY A 76 -7.70 -33.35 -23.14
N GLY A 77 -6.57 -32.91 -22.59
CA GLY A 77 -6.10 -31.53 -22.71
C GLY A 77 -5.61 -31.20 -24.11
N ARG A 78 -5.81 -29.96 -24.55
CA ARG A 78 -5.41 -29.45 -25.87
C ARG A 78 -4.53 -28.23 -25.71
N ARG A 79 -3.56 -28.06 -26.63
CA ARG A 79 -2.63 -26.91 -26.62
C ARG A 79 -1.88 -26.77 -25.28
N ALA A 80 -1.38 -27.90 -24.77
CA ALA A 80 -0.64 -27.93 -23.52
C ALA A 80 0.66 -27.12 -23.65
N VAL A 81 0.91 -26.22 -22.70
CA VAL A 81 2.16 -25.51 -22.50
C VAL A 81 2.71 -25.95 -21.15
N VAL A 82 3.92 -26.51 -21.14
CA VAL A 82 4.56 -27.04 -19.94
C VAL A 82 5.89 -26.32 -19.76
N ARG A 83 6.10 -25.73 -18.58
CA ARG A 83 7.34 -25.01 -18.24
C ARG A 83 7.77 -25.31 -16.81
N PRO A 84 9.06 -25.19 -16.48
CA PRO A 84 9.50 -25.24 -15.09
C PRO A 84 8.80 -24.15 -14.26
N ALA A 85 8.39 -24.50 -13.05
CA ALA A 85 7.87 -23.56 -12.07
C ALA A 85 8.87 -23.38 -10.92
N ASP A 86 8.74 -22.26 -10.22
CA ASP A 86 9.44 -22.01 -8.97
C ASP A 86 8.46 -21.98 -7.79
N VAL A 87 8.98 -21.72 -6.59
CA VAL A 87 8.19 -21.67 -5.36
C VAL A 87 7.18 -20.51 -5.39
N HIS A 88 7.39 -19.47 -6.20
CA HIS A 88 6.43 -18.37 -6.33
C HIS A 88 5.17 -18.78 -7.09
N GLY A 89 5.25 -19.80 -7.96
CA GLY A 89 4.09 -20.42 -8.58
C GLY A 89 3.10 -21.02 -7.57
N LEU A 90 3.58 -21.38 -6.37
CA LEU A 90 2.73 -21.91 -5.29
C LEU A 90 1.94 -20.84 -4.54
N ALA A 91 2.26 -19.56 -4.72
CA ALA A 91 1.55 -18.48 -4.05
C ALA A 91 0.10 -18.42 -4.53
N ASP A 92 -0.85 -18.27 -3.60
CA ASP A 92 -2.24 -18.13 -3.98
C ASP A 92 -2.46 -16.78 -4.72
N PRO A 93 -3.22 -16.77 -5.84
CA PRO A 93 -3.39 -15.57 -6.66
C PRO A 93 -4.00 -14.38 -5.92
N PRO A 94 -5.01 -14.54 -5.03
CA PRO A 94 -5.53 -13.43 -4.25
C PRO A 94 -4.48 -12.75 -3.37
N THR A 95 -3.67 -13.52 -2.63
CA THR A 95 -2.60 -13.00 -1.78
C THR A 95 -1.56 -12.27 -2.61
N ARG A 96 -1.15 -12.84 -3.75
CA ARG A 96 -0.19 -12.19 -4.65
C ARG A 96 -0.74 -10.87 -5.20
N ALA A 97 -1.99 -10.83 -5.63
CA ALA A 97 -2.63 -9.61 -6.10
C ALA A 97 -2.65 -8.52 -5.01
N LEU A 98 -2.94 -8.88 -3.75
CA LEU A 98 -2.90 -7.94 -2.62
C LEU A 98 -1.47 -7.45 -2.33
N GLN A 99 -0.47 -8.32 -2.42
CA GLN A 99 0.94 -7.95 -2.25
C GLN A 99 1.40 -6.97 -3.35
N LEU A 100 1.00 -7.20 -4.60
CA LEU A 100 1.27 -6.31 -5.73
C LEU A 100 0.56 -4.96 -5.57
N ALA A 101 -0.70 -4.96 -5.15
CA ALA A 101 -1.43 -3.74 -4.82
C ALA A 101 -0.73 -2.94 -3.71
N ALA A 102 -0.27 -3.60 -2.64
CA ALA A 102 0.48 -2.95 -1.57
C ALA A 102 1.84 -2.41 -2.05
N ARG A 103 2.48 -3.06 -3.04
CA ARG A 103 3.70 -2.55 -3.67
C ARG A 103 3.42 -1.28 -4.47
N LEU A 104 2.36 -1.27 -5.29
CA LEU A 104 1.93 -0.09 -6.04
C LEU A 104 1.62 1.13 -5.16
N VAL A 105 1.07 0.92 -3.95
CA VAL A 105 0.84 2.02 -3.00
C VAL A 105 2.15 2.65 -2.53
N ARG A 106 3.21 1.87 -2.36
CA ARG A 106 4.54 2.35 -1.93
C ARG A 106 5.35 2.92 -3.09
N ASP A 107 5.21 2.32 -4.25
CA ASP A 107 5.91 2.66 -5.47
C ASP A 107 4.94 2.55 -6.66
N PRO A 108 4.23 3.64 -6.99
CA PRO A 108 3.36 3.68 -8.17
C PRO A 108 4.12 3.44 -9.47
N GLU A 109 5.45 3.58 -9.46
CA GLU A 109 6.25 3.38 -10.65
C GLU A 109 6.40 1.92 -11.07
N SER A 110 6.13 1.02 -10.13
CA SER A 110 6.28 -0.43 -10.29
C SER A 110 5.19 -1.11 -11.14
N LEU A 111 4.22 -0.36 -11.69
CA LEU A 111 3.10 -0.94 -12.46
C LEU A 111 3.51 -1.92 -13.58
N PRO A 112 4.49 -1.62 -14.45
CA PRO A 112 4.88 -2.58 -15.50
C PRO A 112 5.42 -3.90 -14.93
N LEU A 113 6.23 -3.81 -13.86
CA LEU A 113 6.77 -4.98 -13.18
C LEU A 113 5.67 -5.77 -12.46
N ALA A 114 4.75 -5.07 -11.80
CA ALA A 114 3.61 -5.68 -11.11
C ALA A 114 2.67 -6.39 -12.09
N LEU A 115 2.45 -5.85 -13.29
CA LEU A 115 1.67 -6.50 -14.35
C LEU A 115 2.38 -7.75 -14.90
N SER A 116 3.70 -7.68 -15.12
CA SER A 116 4.49 -8.83 -15.56
C SER A 116 4.44 -9.97 -14.54
N GLU A 117 4.53 -9.63 -13.25
CA GLU A 117 4.42 -10.57 -12.15
C GLU A 117 2.99 -11.13 -12.00
N LEU A 118 1.96 -10.30 -12.06
CA LEU A 118 0.55 -10.72 -11.96
C LEU A 118 0.13 -11.71 -13.06
N LEU A 119 0.80 -11.66 -14.21
CA LEU A 119 0.51 -12.46 -15.39
C LEU A 119 1.52 -13.58 -15.65
N ASP A 120 2.34 -13.89 -14.64
CA ASP A 120 3.27 -15.02 -14.59
C ASP A 120 4.29 -15.06 -15.75
N GLY A 121 4.89 -13.91 -16.07
CA GLY A 121 5.94 -13.80 -17.08
C GLY A 121 5.48 -13.23 -18.42
N GLY A 122 4.31 -12.58 -18.47
CA GLY A 122 3.98 -11.70 -19.59
C GLY A 122 5.00 -10.56 -19.70
N ALA A 123 5.55 -10.35 -20.89
CA ALA A 123 6.36 -9.18 -21.16
C ALA A 123 5.46 -7.96 -21.21
N VAL A 124 5.87 -6.87 -20.55
CA VAL A 124 5.14 -5.61 -20.56
C VAL A 124 5.99 -4.57 -21.26
N GLU A 125 5.50 -4.09 -22.40
CA GLU A 125 6.16 -3.08 -23.22
C GLU A 125 5.45 -1.75 -23.05
N TRP A 126 6.20 -0.68 -22.75
CA TRP A 126 5.65 0.66 -22.67
C TRP A 126 5.87 1.41 -23.99
N SER A 127 4.86 2.15 -24.43
CA SER A 127 4.91 3.04 -25.59
C SER A 127 4.43 4.45 -25.23
N PRO A 128 5.09 5.51 -25.73
CA PRO A 128 4.69 6.89 -25.45
C PRO A 128 3.36 7.26 -26.12
N ALA A 129 2.67 8.24 -25.56
CA ALA A 129 1.38 8.70 -26.06
C ALA A 129 1.48 9.27 -27.49
N GLY A 130 0.51 8.93 -28.35
CA GLY A 130 0.43 9.41 -29.73
C GLY A 130 1.17 8.55 -30.76
N VAL A 131 1.90 7.52 -30.34
CA VAL A 131 2.43 6.51 -31.25
C VAL A 131 1.32 5.48 -31.52
N PRO A 132 0.92 5.24 -32.80
CA PRO A 132 -0.03 4.20 -33.13
C PRO A 132 0.59 2.84 -32.79
N VAL A 133 -0.01 2.13 -31.84
CA VAL A 133 0.44 0.79 -31.45
C VAL A 133 -0.47 -0.21 -32.18
N PRO A 134 0.07 -1.14 -32.99
CA PRO A 134 -0.76 -2.05 -33.80
C PRO A 134 -1.68 -2.91 -32.93
N ASP A 135 -2.95 -2.98 -33.30
CA ASP A 135 -3.96 -3.74 -32.55
C ASP A 135 -3.92 -5.22 -32.98
N GLU A 136 -2.97 -5.97 -32.43
CA GLU A 136 -2.73 -7.38 -32.78
C GLU A 136 -3.54 -8.36 -31.89
N GLY A 137 -4.57 -7.88 -31.18
CA GLY A 137 -5.35 -8.70 -30.25
C GLY A 137 -4.66 -8.96 -28.91
N GLU A 138 -3.63 -8.17 -28.60
CA GLU A 138 -2.92 -8.15 -27.32
C GLU A 138 -3.57 -7.17 -26.35
N LEU A 139 -3.36 -7.39 -25.05
CA LEU A 139 -3.92 -6.53 -24.01
C LEU A 139 -3.16 -5.19 -23.98
N GLN A 140 -3.91 -4.11 -24.19
CA GLN A 140 -3.40 -2.74 -24.05
C GLN A 140 -4.05 -2.04 -22.86
N LEU A 141 -3.23 -1.42 -22.01
CA LEU A 141 -3.62 -0.69 -20.82
C LEU A 141 -3.08 0.73 -20.89
N ARG A 142 -3.75 1.67 -20.23
CA ARG A 142 -3.23 3.04 -20.08
C ARG A 142 -2.21 3.09 -18.94
N ASP A 143 -1.08 3.74 -19.16
CA ASP A 143 -0.18 4.09 -18.06
C ASP A 143 -0.66 5.41 -17.43
N PRO A 144 -0.90 5.47 -16.11
CA PRO A 144 -1.28 6.72 -15.44
C PRO A 144 -0.29 7.87 -15.62
N ARG A 145 0.98 7.58 -15.94
CA ARG A 145 2.02 8.58 -16.23
C ARG A 145 2.01 9.07 -17.68
N GLY A 146 1.13 8.51 -18.51
CA GLY A 146 1.03 8.79 -19.93
C GLY A 146 1.62 7.67 -20.79
N GLY A 147 1.06 7.49 -21.97
CA GLY A 147 1.38 6.38 -22.86
C GLY A 147 0.51 5.14 -22.61
N SER A 148 0.95 4.01 -23.17
CA SER A 148 0.24 2.74 -23.11
C SER A 148 1.19 1.60 -22.75
N LEU A 149 0.70 0.68 -21.92
CA LEU A 149 1.35 -0.58 -21.59
C LEU A 149 0.73 -1.68 -22.45
N ARG A 150 1.55 -2.40 -23.19
CA ARG A 150 1.17 -3.57 -23.97
C ARG A 150 1.67 -4.81 -23.25
N VAL A 151 0.78 -5.77 -23.02
CA VAL A 151 1.15 -7.05 -22.45
C VAL A 151 1.25 -8.08 -23.57
N VAL A 152 2.45 -8.62 -23.74
CA VAL A 152 2.80 -9.63 -24.74
C VAL A 152 3.05 -10.96 -24.03
N ARG A 153 2.49 -12.04 -24.58
CA ARG A 153 2.85 -13.41 -24.21
C ARG A 153 3.20 -14.23 -25.43
N MET A 154 4.35 -14.91 -25.34
CA MET A 154 4.92 -15.68 -26.44
C MET A 154 4.31 -17.08 -26.58
N ASP A 155 3.78 -17.64 -25.48
CA ASP A 155 3.39 -19.05 -25.39
C ASP A 155 1.88 -19.28 -25.36
N SER A 156 1.09 -18.28 -24.95
CA SER A 156 -0.36 -18.42 -24.75
C SER A 156 -1.10 -17.08 -24.78
N ARG A 157 -2.35 -17.11 -25.29
CA ARG A 157 -3.23 -15.93 -25.26
C ARG A 157 -3.73 -15.63 -23.85
N LEU A 158 -4.00 -14.37 -23.56
CA LEU A 158 -4.65 -13.93 -22.32
C LEU A 158 -6.08 -14.44 -22.24
N THR A 159 -6.40 -15.08 -21.11
CA THR A 159 -7.78 -15.40 -20.74
C THR A 159 -8.50 -14.11 -20.33
N PRO A 160 -9.85 -14.07 -20.43
CA PRO A 160 -10.62 -12.91 -19.98
C PRO A 160 -10.36 -12.56 -18.51
N SER A 161 -10.19 -13.56 -17.65
CA SER A 161 -9.91 -13.36 -16.22
C SER A 161 -8.54 -12.73 -15.98
N GLU A 162 -7.51 -13.13 -16.71
CA GLU A 162 -6.19 -12.51 -16.65
C GLU A 162 -6.23 -11.05 -17.13
N ALA A 163 -6.90 -10.80 -18.25
CA ALA A 163 -7.09 -9.44 -18.76
C ALA A 163 -7.85 -8.56 -17.76
N ALA A 164 -8.89 -9.10 -17.11
CA ALA A 164 -9.64 -8.39 -16.08
C ALA A 164 -8.78 -8.06 -14.84
N ARG A 165 -7.93 -8.98 -14.37
CA ARG A 165 -6.98 -8.71 -13.26
C ARG A 165 -6.00 -7.61 -13.62
N ALA A 166 -5.47 -7.62 -14.84
CA ALA A 166 -4.54 -6.61 -15.32
C ALA A 166 -5.19 -5.22 -15.45
N HIS A 167 -6.43 -5.14 -15.96
CA HIS A 167 -7.20 -3.90 -15.95
C HIS A 167 -7.43 -3.39 -14.53
N ALA A 168 -7.87 -4.26 -13.60
CA ALA A 168 -8.09 -3.87 -12.21
C ALA A 168 -6.83 -3.32 -11.53
N LEU A 169 -5.67 -3.88 -11.83
CA LEU A 169 -4.38 -3.38 -11.31
C LEU A 169 -4.00 -2.02 -11.91
N ALA A 170 -4.23 -1.82 -13.22
CA ALA A 170 -4.00 -0.55 -13.89
C ALA A 170 -4.99 0.55 -13.44
N ASP A 171 -6.25 0.19 -13.18
CA ASP A 171 -7.26 1.10 -12.62
C ASP A 171 -6.85 1.54 -11.21
N LEU A 172 -6.37 0.62 -10.38
CA LEU A 172 -5.81 0.96 -9.07
C LEU A 172 -4.64 1.94 -9.20
N ALA A 173 -3.70 1.69 -10.11
CA ALA A 173 -2.59 2.60 -10.34
C ALA A 173 -3.05 3.98 -10.84
N THR A 174 -4.12 4.03 -11.64
CA THR A 174 -4.74 5.28 -12.09
C THR A 174 -5.30 6.07 -10.91
N VAL A 175 -6.01 5.40 -9.99
CA VAL A 175 -6.53 6.02 -8.76
C VAL A 175 -5.40 6.52 -7.87
N LEU A 176 -4.29 5.78 -7.77
CA LEU A 176 -3.13 6.18 -6.97
C LEU A 176 -2.36 7.37 -7.59
N ALA A 177 -2.32 7.45 -8.93
CA ALA A 177 -1.64 8.51 -9.66
C ALA A 177 -2.48 9.79 -9.80
N ALA A 178 -3.81 9.66 -9.80
CA ALA A 178 -4.70 10.80 -9.70
C ALA A 178 -4.47 11.48 -8.35
N ALA A 179 -3.94 12.71 -8.36
CA ALA A 179 -4.09 13.57 -7.19
C ALA A 179 -5.59 13.65 -6.91
N PRO A 180 -6.08 13.29 -5.71
CA PRO A 180 -7.51 13.31 -5.46
C PRO A 180 -8.06 14.70 -5.78
N GLU A 181 -9.20 14.83 -6.45
CA GLU A 181 -9.91 16.10 -6.46
C GLU A 181 -10.15 16.51 -5.00
N GLY A 182 -9.74 17.72 -4.63
CA GLY A 182 -9.67 18.11 -3.21
C GLY A 182 -8.42 17.62 -2.47
N ALA A 183 -7.34 17.27 -3.18
CA ALA A 183 -6.04 16.95 -2.58
C ALA A 183 -5.54 18.15 -1.78
N VAL A 184 -5.40 17.94 -0.48
CA VAL A 184 -4.84 18.94 0.42
C VAL A 184 -3.36 19.10 0.12
N THR A 185 -2.99 20.28 -0.39
CA THR A 185 -1.59 20.69 -0.54
C THR A 185 -1.09 21.26 0.79
N TRP A 186 0.13 20.92 1.19
CA TRP A 186 0.69 21.35 2.47
C TRP A 186 1.82 22.35 2.27
N ARG A 187 1.77 23.47 3.00
CA ARG A 187 2.84 24.48 3.00
C ARG A 187 3.09 25.02 4.40
N ARG A 188 4.25 25.65 4.60
CA ARG A 188 4.53 26.38 5.84
C ARG A 188 3.59 27.57 5.95
N ALA A 189 3.03 27.76 7.14
CA ALA A 189 2.24 28.93 7.48
C ALA A 189 3.18 30.09 7.85
N SER A 190 2.72 31.30 7.58
CA SER A 190 3.43 32.55 7.82
C SER A 190 2.49 33.60 8.43
N ALA A 191 3.05 34.76 8.79
CA ALA A 191 2.24 35.87 9.28
C ALA A 191 1.22 36.40 8.25
N ALA A 192 1.43 36.15 6.95
CA ALA A 192 0.48 36.53 5.90
C ALA A 192 -0.79 35.66 5.92
N ASP A 193 -0.72 34.45 6.47
CA ASP A 193 -1.83 33.49 6.49
C ASP A 193 -2.78 33.70 7.69
N VAL A 194 -2.48 34.64 8.59
CA VAL A 194 -3.23 34.81 9.85
C VAL A 194 -4.72 35.06 9.62
N ASP A 195 -5.06 35.86 8.60
CA ASP A 195 -6.46 36.20 8.32
C ASP A 195 -7.22 35.02 7.69
N GLU A 196 -6.56 34.23 6.84
CA GLU A 196 -7.14 33.04 6.24
C GLU A 196 -7.28 31.90 7.26
N ILE A 197 -6.29 31.72 8.13
CA ILE A 197 -6.36 30.81 9.27
C ILE A 197 -7.52 31.22 10.19
N ALA A 198 -7.69 32.51 10.49
CA ALA A 198 -8.82 32.99 11.28
C ALA A 198 -10.16 32.66 10.61
N ALA A 199 -10.27 32.81 9.29
CA ALA A 199 -11.47 32.43 8.55
C ALA A 199 -11.75 30.92 8.63
N MET A 200 -10.71 30.07 8.59
CA MET A 200 -10.86 28.62 8.80
C MET A 200 -11.34 28.30 10.22
N HIS A 201 -10.85 29.00 11.24
CA HIS A 201 -11.32 28.82 12.62
C HIS A 201 -12.79 29.21 12.79
N ASP A 202 -13.22 30.29 12.14
CA ASP A 202 -14.61 30.74 12.17
C ASP A 202 -15.58 29.73 11.50
N ARG A 203 -15.10 28.89 10.56
CA ARG A 203 -15.89 27.79 9.97
C ARG A 203 -15.97 26.53 10.84
N CYS A 204 -15.03 26.34 11.77
CA CYS A 204 -15.01 25.17 12.64
C CYS A 204 -16.14 25.21 13.69
N SER A 205 -16.68 24.06 14.07
CA SER A 205 -17.63 23.99 15.19
C SER A 205 -17.01 24.44 16.52
N ASP A 206 -17.86 24.83 17.47
CA ASP A 206 -17.41 25.18 18.83
C ASP A 206 -16.69 24.00 19.49
N GLU A 207 -17.16 22.78 19.25
CA GLU A 207 -16.53 21.55 19.77
C GLU A 207 -15.13 21.33 19.18
N THR A 208 -14.96 21.52 17.87
CA THR A 208 -13.66 21.38 17.20
C THR A 208 -12.65 22.43 17.73
N ARG A 209 -13.09 23.68 17.93
CA ARG A 209 -12.28 24.74 18.55
C ARG A 209 -11.99 24.45 20.03
N PHE A 210 -12.97 23.97 20.77
CA PHE A 210 -12.81 23.62 22.19
C PHE A 210 -11.77 22.51 22.37
N ARG A 211 -11.80 21.46 21.54
CA ARG A 211 -10.80 20.38 21.57
C ARG A 211 -9.39 20.84 21.26
N ARG A 212 -9.24 21.87 20.43
CA ARG A 212 -7.94 22.45 20.04
C ARG A 212 -7.33 23.32 21.14
N TYR A 213 -8.16 24.15 21.76
CA TYR A 213 -7.71 25.26 22.63
C TYR A 213 -8.05 25.07 24.10
N HIS A 214 -8.79 24.02 24.45
CA HIS A 214 -9.26 23.73 25.80
C HIS A 214 -9.96 24.92 26.46
N SER A 215 -10.58 25.77 25.65
CA SER A 215 -11.24 27.01 26.07
C SER A 215 -12.50 27.24 25.26
N GLY A 216 -13.51 27.86 25.88
CA GLY A 216 -14.78 28.23 25.24
C GLY A 216 -14.67 29.48 24.35
N LEU A 217 -13.50 29.73 23.74
CA LEU A 217 -13.30 30.91 22.91
C LEU A 217 -14.04 30.74 21.57
N THR A 218 -15.08 31.56 21.35
CA THR A 218 -15.80 31.59 20.08
C THR A 218 -14.96 32.16 18.94
N ARG A 219 -13.98 33.04 19.23
CA ARG A 219 -13.07 33.55 18.21
C ARG A 219 -11.65 33.61 18.75
N ILE A 220 -10.71 33.09 17.98
CA ILE A 220 -9.29 33.09 18.36
C ILE A 220 -8.69 34.44 18.00
N PRO A 221 -8.10 35.19 18.96
CA PRO A 221 -7.49 36.47 18.68
C PRO A 221 -6.37 36.35 17.64
N ARG A 222 -6.31 37.27 16.66
CA ARG A 222 -5.25 37.28 15.63
C ARG A 222 -3.84 37.27 16.23
N ARG A 223 -3.64 37.91 17.39
CA ARG A 223 -2.38 37.89 18.14
C ARG A 223 -1.95 36.48 18.54
N GLN A 224 -2.91 35.62 18.90
CA GLN A 224 -2.65 34.22 19.25
C GLN A 224 -2.30 33.40 18.00
N LEU A 225 -3.04 33.58 16.89
CA LEU A 225 -2.72 32.93 15.62
C LEU A 225 -1.34 33.33 15.09
N ALA A 226 -1.02 34.63 15.16
CA ALA A 226 0.30 35.17 14.80
C ALA A 226 1.44 34.56 15.62
N ARG A 227 1.17 34.19 16.89
CA ARG A 227 2.14 33.46 17.72
C ARG A 227 2.34 32.03 17.24
N LEU A 228 1.27 31.33 16.84
CA LEU A 228 1.33 29.94 16.37
C LEU A 228 2.11 29.79 15.06
N VAL A 229 2.05 30.78 14.18
CA VAL A 229 2.76 30.78 12.88
C VAL A 229 4.12 31.45 12.93
N ASN A 230 4.59 31.87 14.11
CA ASN A 230 5.88 32.55 14.23
C ASN A 230 7.02 31.53 14.10
N PRO A 231 7.87 31.62 13.05
CA PRO A 231 8.91 30.64 12.78
C PRO A 231 10.02 30.60 13.84
N ARG A 232 10.11 31.62 14.70
CA ARG A 232 11.06 31.62 15.84
C ARG A 232 10.58 30.80 17.02
N LEU A 233 9.27 30.57 17.13
CA LEU A 233 8.65 29.90 18.26
C LEU A 233 8.28 28.45 17.94
N GLY A 234 8.39 28.03 16.69
CA GLY A 234 7.83 26.76 16.25
C GLY A 234 7.81 26.57 14.75
N VAL A 235 7.17 25.48 14.33
CA VAL A 235 6.84 25.18 12.94
C VAL A 235 5.33 25.07 12.81
N ALA A 236 4.75 25.78 11.83
CA ALA A 236 3.33 25.66 11.51
C ALA A 236 3.16 25.28 10.04
N LEU A 237 2.23 24.37 9.79
CA LEU A 237 1.83 23.90 8.47
C LEU A 237 0.33 24.13 8.29
N VAL A 238 -0.06 24.53 7.08
CA VAL A 238 -1.45 24.63 6.65
C VAL A 238 -1.70 23.72 5.46
N GLY A 239 -2.90 23.13 5.45
CA GLY A 239 -3.41 22.31 4.37
C GLY A 239 -4.43 23.12 3.57
N GLU A 240 -4.25 23.21 2.27
CA GLU A 240 -5.02 24.05 1.36
C GLU A 240 -5.68 23.22 0.24
N VAL A 241 -6.93 23.54 -0.06
CA VAL A 241 -7.70 23.00 -1.18
C VAL A 241 -8.35 24.16 -1.92
N ASP A 242 -8.15 24.23 -3.24
CA ASP A 242 -8.73 25.25 -4.11
C ASP A 242 -8.54 26.69 -3.60
N GLY A 243 -7.38 26.99 -3.01
CA GLY A 243 -7.08 28.33 -2.48
C GLY A 243 -7.57 28.60 -1.06
N ALA A 244 -8.16 27.61 -0.38
CA ALA A 244 -8.69 27.75 0.98
C ALA A 244 -7.99 26.82 1.98
N ILE A 245 -7.50 27.39 3.09
CA ILE A 245 -6.98 26.61 4.23
C ILE A 245 -8.13 25.82 4.89
N VAL A 246 -7.96 24.50 4.97
CA VAL A 246 -8.92 23.55 5.57
C VAL A 246 -8.36 22.82 6.80
N ALA A 247 -7.04 22.88 7.01
CA ALA A 247 -6.37 22.27 8.15
C ALA A 247 -5.14 23.07 8.58
N MET A 248 -4.80 23.01 9.86
CA MET A 248 -3.61 23.61 10.45
C MET A 248 -2.99 22.64 11.46
N GLY A 249 -1.68 22.53 11.45
CA GLY A 249 -0.94 21.90 12.54
C GLY A 249 0.27 22.74 12.91
N ASN A 250 0.65 22.75 14.18
CA ASN A 250 1.87 23.41 14.62
C ASN A 250 2.58 22.66 15.74
N LEU A 251 3.89 22.87 15.80
CA LEU A 251 4.77 22.53 16.90
C LEU A 251 5.27 23.82 17.53
N MET A 252 5.12 23.96 18.85
CA MET A 252 5.69 25.08 19.61
C MET A 252 6.89 24.61 20.41
N TRP A 253 8.00 25.35 20.37
CA TRP A 253 9.19 25.06 21.16
C TRP A 253 9.00 25.52 22.61
N CYS A 254 9.07 24.58 23.55
CA CYS A 254 9.00 24.85 24.99
C CYS A 254 10.43 25.04 25.55
N GLY A 255 10.69 26.13 26.27
CA GLY A 255 12.04 26.53 26.68
C GLY A 255 12.59 25.85 27.94
N ALA A 256 13.81 25.33 27.80
CA ALA A 256 15.01 25.37 28.66
C ALA A 256 15.12 24.69 30.05
N ALA A 257 14.09 24.12 30.67
CA ALA A 257 14.30 23.41 31.96
C ALA A 257 14.60 21.91 31.81
N ASP A 258 13.99 21.25 30.83
CA ASP A 258 14.26 19.86 30.46
C ASP A 258 14.22 19.78 28.93
N ALA A 259 15.17 19.08 28.31
CA ALA A 259 15.44 19.02 26.87
C ALA A 259 14.18 19.15 25.98
N THR A 260 14.17 20.19 25.15
CA THR A 260 13.04 20.84 24.44
C THR A 260 11.90 19.90 23.98
N PRO A 261 10.78 19.80 24.75
CA PRO A 261 9.62 19.05 24.31
C PRO A 261 8.74 19.96 23.46
N ALA A 262 8.64 19.68 22.16
CA ALA A 262 7.80 20.48 21.27
C ALA A 262 6.30 20.16 21.49
N GLU A 263 5.46 21.18 21.68
CA GLU A 263 4.02 21.01 21.86
C GLU A 263 3.32 20.90 20.49
N LEU A 264 2.72 19.74 20.22
CA LEU A 264 1.93 19.47 19.03
C LEU A 264 0.49 19.93 19.20
N GLY A 265 -0.02 20.57 18.17
CA GLY A 265 -1.42 20.90 18.10
C GLY A 265 -2.00 20.97 16.70
N LEU A 266 -3.25 20.53 16.56
CA LEU A 266 -3.91 20.26 15.27
C LEU A 266 -5.34 20.80 15.24
N LEU A 267 -5.71 21.43 14.14
CA LEU A 267 -7.08 21.81 13.82
C LEU A 267 -7.41 21.36 12.39
N VAL A 268 -8.53 20.66 12.22
CA VAL A 268 -9.05 20.28 10.90
C VAL A 268 -10.52 20.69 10.86
N GLU A 269 -10.91 21.43 9.82
CA GLU A 269 -12.28 21.84 9.61
C GLU A 269 -13.22 20.62 9.59
N ASP A 270 -14.39 20.72 10.21
CA ASP A 270 -15.30 19.60 10.47
C ASP A 270 -15.64 18.78 9.20
N ALA A 271 -15.86 19.44 8.06
CA ALA A 271 -16.15 18.80 6.77
C ALA A 271 -14.98 17.97 6.19
N TRP A 272 -13.77 18.21 6.69
CA TRP A 272 -12.52 17.60 6.24
C TRP A 272 -11.95 16.58 7.23
N GLN A 273 -12.62 16.38 8.37
CA GLN A 273 -12.23 15.37 9.36
C GLN A 273 -12.45 13.96 8.83
N SER A 274 -11.81 12.96 9.47
CA SER A 274 -11.88 11.54 9.08
C SER A 274 -11.35 11.21 7.68
N ARG A 275 -10.62 12.13 7.03
CA ARG A 275 -9.93 11.94 5.74
C ARG A 275 -8.40 11.77 5.87
N GLY A 276 -7.90 11.51 7.08
CA GLY A 276 -6.47 11.33 7.35
C GLY A 276 -5.63 12.61 7.40
N LEU A 277 -6.23 13.80 7.29
CA LEU A 277 -5.49 15.08 7.28
C LEU A 277 -4.70 15.33 8.57
N GLY A 278 -5.28 14.99 9.73
CA GLY A 278 -4.58 15.08 11.01
C GLY A 278 -3.29 14.26 11.01
N THR A 279 -3.37 12.99 10.58
CA THR A 279 -2.19 12.12 10.45
C THR A 279 -1.18 12.68 9.44
N ALA A 280 -1.65 13.20 8.32
CA ALA A 280 -0.81 13.76 7.26
C ALA A 280 0.00 14.97 7.73
N VAL A 281 -0.61 15.89 8.49
CA VAL A 281 0.10 17.06 9.05
C VAL A 281 1.01 16.66 10.21
N THR A 282 0.58 15.76 11.09
CA THR A 282 1.41 15.31 12.21
C THR A 282 2.70 14.67 11.71
N ARG A 283 2.66 13.77 10.73
CA ARG A 283 3.88 13.14 10.19
C ARG A 283 4.86 14.17 9.62
N ARG A 284 4.36 15.22 8.96
CA ARG A 284 5.21 16.31 8.44
C ARG A 284 5.81 17.17 9.56
N LEU A 285 5.05 17.43 10.61
CA LEU A 285 5.55 18.13 11.80
C LEU A 285 6.58 17.29 12.53
N LEU A 286 6.40 15.97 12.64
CA LEU A 286 7.39 15.07 13.22
C LEU A 286 8.72 15.09 12.48
N ALA A 287 8.68 15.08 11.14
CA ALA A 287 9.90 15.25 10.33
C ALA A 287 10.60 16.58 10.65
N ALA A 288 9.84 17.68 10.76
CA ALA A 288 10.40 18.98 11.13
C ALA A 288 10.93 19.03 12.58
N ALA A 289 10.38 18.23 13.50
CA ALA A 289 10.89 18.09 14.87
C ALA A 289 12.22 17.33 14.89
N VAL A 290 12.33 16.26 14.10
CA VAL A 290 13.58 15.49 13.93
C VAL A 290 14.67 16.37 13.31
N ASP A 291 14.34 17.14 12.27
CA ASP A 291 15.27 18.10 11.66
C ASP A 291 15.72 19.21 12.64
N ALA A 292 14.92 19.49 13.67
CA ALA A 292 15.21 20.43 14.75
C ALA A 292 15.84 19.76 15.99
N GLU A 293 16.31 18.50 15.87
CA GLU A 293 16.95 17.72 16.93
C GLU A 293 16.09 17.53 18.19
N CYS A 294 14.77 17.50 18.05
CA CYS A 294 13.86 17.21 19.15
C CYS A 294 13.84 15.70 19.43
N ASP A 295 14.02 15.30 20.69
CA ASP A 295 13.96 13.90 21.12
C ASP A 295 12.52 13.43 21.38
N ARG A 296 11.62 14.36 21.75
CA ARG A 296 10.21 14.11 22.07
C ARG A 296 9.31 15.26 21.65
N ILE A 297 8.05 14.93 21.37
CA ILE A 297 6.95 15.90 21.30
C ILE A 297 5.91 15.55 22.36
N HIS A 298 5.07 16.51 22.73
CA HIS A 298 3.90 16.23 23.57
C HIS A 298 2.65 16.88 22.99
N ALA A 299 1.50 16.28 23.26
CA ALA A 299 0.19 16.82 22.92
C ALA A 299 -0.69 16.84 24.16
N MET A 300 -1.28 18.00 24.46
CA MET A 300 -2.30 18.13 25.49
C MET A 300 -3.66 17.81 24.88
N VAL A 301 -4.25 16.69 25.31
CA VAL A 301 -5.46 16.11 24.72
C VAL A 301 -6.50 15.90 25.82
N ARG A 302 -7.79 16.06 25.51
CA ARG A 302 -8.85 15.63 26.44
C ARG A 302 -9.09 14.12 26.32
N PRO A 303 -9.44 13.41 27.41
CA PRO A 303 -9.69 11.96 27.36
C PRO A 303 -10.78 11.53 26.39
N ASP A 304 -11.77 12.39 26.17
CA ASP A 304 -12.91 12.17 25.27
C ASP A 304 -12.58 12.47 23.80
N ASN A 305 -11.40 13.03 23.51
CA ASN A 305 -10.93 13.26 22.14
C ASN A 305 -10.35 11.97 21.53
N VAL A 306 -11.21 10.95 21.39
CA VAL A 306 -10.89 9.64 20.81
C VAL A 306 -10.19 9.74 19.45
N PRO A 307 -10.58 10.65 18.51
CA PRO A 307 -9.87 10.79 17.24
C PRO A 307 -8.39 11.15 17.40
N MET A 308 -8.06 12.10 18.28
CA MET A 308 -6.66 12.49 18.53
C MET A 308 -5.88 11.37 19.21
N LEU A 309 -6.48 10.65 20.15
CA LEU A 309 -5.84 9.52 20.82
C LEU A 309 -5.54 8.37 19.85
N ARG A 310 -6.45 8.08 18.91
CA ARG A 310 -6.22 7.11 17.83
C ARG A 310 -5.14 7.57 16.86
N LEU A 311 -5.12 8.86 16.50
CA LEU A 311 -4.08 9.43 15.65
C LEU A 311 -2.70 9.23 16.27
N LEU A 312 -2.53 9.61 17.55
CA LEU A 312 -1.25 9.49 18.26
C LEU A 312 -0.80 8.03 18.41
N ALA A 313 -1.72 7.12 18.74
CA ALA A 313 -1.42 5.69 18.81
C ALA A 313 -1.05 5.09 17.44
N GLY A 314 -1.62 5.61 16.35
CA GLY A 314 -1.37 5.18 14.98
C GLY A 314 -0.07 5.71 14.36
N LEU A 315 0.74 6.47 15.11
CA LEU A 315 2.05 6.95 14.64
C LEU A 315 3.12 5.85 14.58
N GLY A 316 2.92 4.75 15.31
CA GLY A 316 3.91 3.66 15.39
C GLY A 316 5.18 4.02 16.18
N LEU A 317 5.11 5.07 17.00
CA LEU A 317 6.19 5.52 17.89
C LEU A 317 5.85 5.20 19.36
N PRO A 318 6.86 5.03 20.24
CA PRO A 318 6.62 4.91 21.67
C PRO A 318 5.85 6.12 22.18
N THR A 319 4.81 5.88 22.99
CA THR A 319 3.98 6.95 23.58
C THR A 319 3.81 6.76 25.07
N HIS A 320 3.95 7.85 25.81
CA HIS A 320 3.70 7.91 27.25
C HIS A 320 2.48 8.78 27.53
N ARG A 321 1.66 8.35 28.48
CA ARG A 321 0.43 9.06 28.86
C ARG A 321 0.56 9.51 30.31
N HIS A 322 0.47 10.81 30.54
CA HIS A 322 0.47 11.40 31.87
C HIS A 322 -0.84 12.16 32.09
N TRP A 323 -1.49 11.89 33.21
CA TRP A 323 -2.75 12.53 33.58
C TRP A 323 -2.51 13.44 34.78
N GLU A 324 -2.71 14.74 34.60
CA GLU A 324 -2.52 15.75 35.64
C GLU A 324 -3.57 16.86 35.46
N ASP A 325 -4.19 17.29 36.55
CA ASP A 325 -5.16 18.41 36.60
C ASP A 325 -6.26 18.38 35.51
N GLY A 326 -6.78 17.19 35.19
CA GLY A 326 -7.86 17.04 34.20
C GLY A 326 -7.42 17.10 32.74
N THR A 327 -6.11 17.15 32.48
CA THR A 327 -5.53 17.16 31.13
C THR A 327 -4.70 15.89 30.91
N LEU A 328 -4.89 15.26 29.75
CA LEU A 328 -4.08 14.12 29.33
C LEU A 328 -2.94 14.64 28.45
N THR A 329 -1.72 14.58 28.97
CA THR A 329 -0.51 14.83 28.19
C THR A 329 -0.05 13.52 27.59
N VAL A 330 0.01 13.47 26.26
CA VAL A 330 0.56 12.34 25.51
C VAL A 330 1.92 12.75 24.96
N THR A 331 2.98 12.12 25.44
CA THR A 331 4.35 12.29 24.93
C THR A 331 4.61 11.24 23.86
N VAL A 332 5.25 11.63 22.77
CA VAL A 332 5.69 10.75 21.68
C VAL A 332 7.20 10.87 21.56
N ASP A 333 7.91 9.74 21.67
CA ASP A 333 9.36 9.71 21.54
C ASP A 333 9.76 9.61 20.07
N LEU A 334 10.63 10.53 19.64
CA LEU A 334 11.12 10.62 18.26
C LEU A 334 12.48 9.93 18.10
N ALA A 335 13.28 9.95 19.16
CA ALA A 335 14.49 9.16 19.25
C ALA A 335 14.13 7.74 19.69
N ALA A 336 14.19 6.77 18.78
CA ALA A 336 14.32 5.38 19.18
C ALA A 336 15.66 5.23 19.90
N LYS A 337 15.68 5.35 21.22
CA LYS A 337 16.77 4.78 21.99
C LYS A 337 16.72 3.28 21.73
N ILE A 338 17.68 2.79 20.97
CA ILE A 338 18.09 1.39 21.06
C ILE A 338 18.48 1.20 22.52
N ASP A 339 17.71 0.42 23.27
CA ASP A 339 18.11 -0.06 24.58
C ASP A 339 19.37 -0.91 24.41
N GLU A 340 20.55 -0.31 24.56
CA GLU A 340 21.76 -1.03 24.98
C GLU A 340 21.59 -1.41 26.46
N GLY A 341 20.69 -2.36 26.70
CA GLY A 341 20.24 -2.77 28.03
C GLY A 341 20.27 -4.28 28.26
N VAL A 342 21.04 -5.05 27.47
CA VAL A 342 21.35 -6.47 27.75
C VAL A 342 22.79 -6.78 27.32
N ALA A 343 23.76 -6.10 27.90
CA ALA A 343 25.18 -6.48 27.81
C ALA A 343 25.90 -6.15 29.12
N SER A 344 25.35 -6.57 30.25
CA SER A 344 26.07 -6.60 31.54
C SER A 344 25.50 -7.68 32.46
N SER A 345 25.60 -8.94 32.02
CA SER A 345 25.36 -10.11 32.89
C SER A 345 26.20 -11.33 32.51
N LEU A 346 27.35 -11.11 31.86
CA LEU A 346 28.43 -12.11 31.74
C LEU A 346 29.74 -11.41 32.07
N GLY A 347 30.04 -11.34 33.36
CA GLY A 347 31.22 -10.66 33.87
C GLY A 347 31.29 -10.63 35.40
N GLN A 348 31.02 -11.76 36.05
CA GLN A 348 31.67 -12.22 37.29
C GLN A 348 31.23 -13.65 37.61
#